data_AF-A0A3D2CRI0-F1
#
_entry.id   AF-A0A3D2CRI0-F1
#
_cell.length_a   1.000
_cell.length_b   1.000
_cell.length_c   1.000
_cell.angle_alpha   90.00
_cell.angle_beta   90.00
_cell.angle_gamma   90.00
#
_symmetry.space_group_name_H-M   'P 1'
#
loop_
_entity.id
_entity.type
_entity.pdbx_description
1 polymer ?
#
loop_
_entity_poly.entity_id
_entity_poly.type
_entity_poly.pdbx_seq_one_letter_code
_entity_poly.pdbx_strand_id
1 'polypeptide(L)'
;MPEQVDVIVTYYLFNGKPREYANYNEVLRFCVYCLRASTWQTNNQYENLIKGSLILDLVEPKNKRLVWRSAYPLNIDVKDNSAELNEKIQQAVSVMWTMYPQSKSLPN
;
A
#
# COMPACT_ATOMS: atom_id res chain seq x y z
N MET A 1 -11.71 19.47 4.62
CA MET A 1 -12.25 18.70 3.46
C MET A 1 -11.13 17.83 2.92
N PRO A 2 -11.29 16.51 2.72
CA PRO A 2 -10.24 15.64 2.18
C PRO A 2 -9.67 16.12 0.83
N GLU A 3 -10.41 16.98 0.13
CA GLU A 3 -10.00 17.62 -1.12
C GLU A 3 -8.92 18.69 -0.96
N GLN A 4 -8.62 19.12 0.26
CA GLN A 4 -7.61 20.16 0.58
C GLN A 4 -6.24 19.58 0.94
N VAL A 5 -6.11 18.25 1.09
CA VAL A 5 -4.81 17.63 1.39
C VAL A 5 -4.08 17.29 0.10
N ASP A 6 -2.75 17.27 0.14
CA ASP A 6 -1.96 16.91 -1.05
C ASP A 6 -1.94 15.39 -1.29
N VAL A 7 -1.95 14.62 -0.20
CA VAL A 7 -1.88 13.15 -0.24
C VAL A 7 -2.75 12.55 0.88
N ILE A 8 -3.44 11.46 0.57
CA ILE A 8 -4.09 10.59 1.54
C ILE A 8 -3.26 9.31 1.66
N VAL A 9 -2.94 8.91 2.89
CA VAL A 9 -2.36 7.60 3.20
C VAL A 9 -3.49 6.67 3.61
N THR A 10 -3.62 5.52 2.95
CA THR A 10 -4.58 4.47 3.34
C THR A 10 -3.86 3.14 3.52
N TYR A 11 -4.41 2.28 4.36
CA TYR A 11 -3.94 0.91 4.46
C TYR A 11 -5.11 -0.07 4.39
N TYR A 12 -4.82 -1.29 3.95
CA TYR A 12 -5.77 -2.39 3.89
C TYR A 12 -5.10 -3.68 4.30
N LEU A 13 -5.71 -4.39 5.26
CA LEU A 13 -5.25 -5.71 5.68
C LEU A 13 -5.93 -6.78 4.82
N PHE A 14 -5.17 -7.41 3.93
CA PHE A 14 -5.71 -8.40 3.01
C PHE A 14 -6.14 -9.66 3.78
N ASN A 15 -7.44 -9.97 3.70
CA ASN A 15 -8.04 -11.09 4.42
C ASN A 15 -8.08 -12.39 3.60
N GLY A 16 -7.48 -12.40 2.40
CA GLY A 16 -7.47 -13.55 1.51
C GLY A 16 -8.71 -13.69 0.62
N LYS A 17 -9.67 -12.75 0.68
CA LYS A 17 -10.88 -12.78 -0.15
C LYS A 17 -10.71 -11.90 -1.40
N PRO A 18 -10.63 -12.49 -2.61
CA PRO A 18 -10.37 -11.72 -3.84
C PRO A 18 -11.43 -10.66 -4.14
N ARG A 19 -12.70 -10.92 -3.83
CA ARG A 19 -13.81 -9.98 -4.08
C ARG A 19 -13.70 -8.71 -3.24
N GLU A 20 -13.34 -8.84 -1.97
CA GLU A 20 -13.19 -7.67 -1.09
C GLU A 20 -11.96 -6.84 -1.49
N TYR A 21 -10.88 -7.51 -1.89
CA TYR A 21 -9.71 -6.85 -2.44
C TYR A 21 -10.01 -6.13 -3.77
N ALA A 22 -10.80 -6.73 -4.65
CA ALA A 22 -11.26 -6.09 -5.89
C ALA A 22 -12.09 -4.83 -5.61
N ASN A 23 -13.03 -4.90 -4.66
CA ASN A 23 -13.84 -3.75 -4.26
C ASN A 23 -12.97 -2.62 -3.68
N TYR A 24 -11.98 -2.95 -2.84
CA TYR A 24 -11.02 -1.97 -2.31
C TYR A 24 -10.25 -1.28 -3.45
N ASN A 25 -9.74 -2.07 -4.39
CA ASN A 25 -9.01 -1.56 -5.56
C ASN A 25 -9.88 -0.67 -6.46
N GLU A 26 -11.16 -0.98 -6.62
CA GLU A 26 -12.12 -0.18 -7.40
C GLU A 26 -12.30 1.21 -6.78
N VAL A 27 -12.47 1.29 -5.45
CA VAL A 27 -12.62 2.57 -4.73
C VAL A 27 -11.39 3.45 -4.91
N LEU A 28 -10.19 2.86 -4.91
CA LEU A 28 -8.92 3.57 -5.09
C LEU A 28 -8.51 3.75 -6.55
N ARG A 29 -9.33 3.29 -7.51
CA ARG A 29 -9.03 3.29 -8.94
C ARG A 29 -7.66 2.68 -9.25
N PHE A 30 -7.33 1.60 -8.54
CA PHE A 30 -6.04 0.93 -8.66
C PHE A 30 -5.85 0.42 -10.09
N CYS A 31 -4.75 0.84 -10.70
CA CYS A 31 -4.38 0.45 -12.05
C CYS A 31 -2.89 0.11 -12.04
N VAL A 32 -2.57 -1.18 -12.07
CA VAL A 32 -1.18 -1.66 -12.05
C VAL A 32 -0.36 -1.11 -13.22
N TYR A 33 -0.97 -0.98 -14.40
CA TYR A 33 -0.32 -0.39 -15.57
C TYR A 33 -0.04 1.09 -15.41
N CYS A 34 -0.94 1.83 -14.76
CA CYS A 34 -0.80 3.25 -14.49
C CYS A 34 0.34 3.52 -13.50
N LEU A 35 0.50 2.65 -12.50
CA LEU A 35 1.63 2.71 -11.55
C LEU A 35 2.95 2.30 -12.20
N ARG A 36 2.95 1.29 -13.07
CA ARG A 36 4.15 0.89 -13.83
C ARG A 36 4.62 2.01 -14.78
N ALA A 37 3.70 2.75 -15.39
CA ALA A 37 3.99 3.83 -16.33
C ALA A 37 4.59 5.08 -15.66
N SER A 38 4.35 5.33 -14.37
CA SER A 38 4.89 6.48 -13.63
C SER A 38 6.31 6.28 -13.07
N THR A 39 6.99 5.17 -13.41
CA THR A 39 8.32 4.71 -12.96
C THR A 39 8.42 4.15 -11.53
N TRP A 40 9.47 3.36 -11.30
CA TRP A 40 9.95 2.62 -10.10
C TRP A 40 9.67 1.11 -10.12
N GLN A 41 10.72 0.31 -9.88
CA GLN A 41 10.84 -1.14 -10.09
C GLN A 41 9.71 -1.96 -9.45
N THR A 42 8.58 -2.11 -10.14
CA THR A 42 7.37 -2.81 -9.66
C THR A 42 7.28 -4.25 -10.15
N ASN A 43 8.37 -4.82 -10.70
CA ASN A 43 8.36 -6.23 -11.09
C ASN A 43 8.03 -7.08 -9.84
N ASN A 44 6.85 -7.70 -9.88
CA ASN A 44 6.36 -8.76 -9.00
C ASN A 44 5.90 -8.37 -7.58
N GLN A 45 5.87 -7.10 -7.18
CA GLN A 45 5.45 -6.70 -5.81
C GLN A 45 3.96 -6.95 -5.48
N TYR A 46 3.12 -7.16 -6.50
CA TYR A 46 1.67 -7.34 -6.33
C TYR A 46 1.18 -8.75 -6.66
N GLU A 47 2.07 -9.64 -7.12
CA GLU A 47 1.69 -10.95 -7.64
C GLU A 47 1.54 -12.02 -6.55
N ASN A 48 2.08 -11.77 -5.34
CA ASN A 48 2.11 -12.74 -4.25
C ASN A 48 1.47 -12.20 -2.95
N LEU A 49 0.30 -11.56 -3.04
CA LEU A 49 -0.46 -11.16 -1.85
C LEU A 49 -1.00 -12.40 -1.13
N ILE A 50 -0.61 -12.58 0.12
CA ILE A 50 -1.11 -13.64 1.00
C ILE A 50 -2.04 -13.08 2.07
N LYS A 51 -2.95 -13.90 2.60
CA LYS A 51 -3.77 -13.50 3.74
C LYS A 51 -2.88 -13.00 4.88
N GLY A 52 -3.22 -11.84 5.44
CA GLY A 52 -2.42 -11.15 6.46
C GLY A 52 -1.39 -10.17 5.88
N SER A 53 -1.30 -9.99 4.56
CA SER A 53 -0.52 -8.91 3.96
C SER A 53 -1.15 -7.55 4.25
N LEU A 54 -0.36 -6.61 4.75
CA LEU A 54 -0.68 -5.19 4.80
C LEU A 54 -0.42 -4.58 3.42
N ILE A 55 -1.37 -3.79 2.93
CA ILE A 55 -1.22 -2.96 1.73
C ILE A 55 -1.24 -1.51 2.21
N LEU A 56 -0.25 -0.72 1.78
CA LEU A 56 -0.11 0.69 2.11
C LEU A 56 -0.11 1.52 0.83
N ASP A 57 -1.00 2.50 0.78
CA ASP A 57 -1.39 3.22 -0.42
C ASP A 57 -1.27 4.73 -0.23
N LEU A 58 -0.64 5.40 -1.20
CA LEU A 58 -0.61 6.85 -1.31
C LEU A 58 -1.52 7.30 -2.44
N VAL A 59 -2.49 8.15 -2.11
CA VAL A 59 -3.55 8.58 -3.00
C VAL A 59 -3.53 10.09 -3.15
N GLU A 60 -3.45 10.56 -4.39
CA GLU A 60 -3.70 11.96 -4.73
C GLU A 60 -5.23 12.20 -4.71
N PRO A 61 -5.75 13.05 -3.80
CA PRO A 61 -7.20 13.16 -3.60
C PRO A 61 -7.93 13.83 -4.75
N LYS A 62 -7.29 14.76 -5.47
CA LYS A 62 -7.91 15.50 -6.59
C LYS A 62 -8.51 14.57 -7.65
N ASN A 63 -7.78 13.50 -7.98
CA ASN A 63 -8.18 12.54 -9.02
C ASN A 63 -8.50 11.15 -8.46
N LYS A 64 -8.38 10.96 -7.13
CA LYS A 64 -8.37 9.66 -6.45
C LYS A 64 -7.39 8.69 -7.13
N ARG A 65 -6.22 9.21 -7.49
CA ARG A 65 -5.20 8.44 -8.21
C ARG A 65 -4.27 7.81 -7.19
N LEU A 66 -4.12 6.49 -7.24
CA LEU A 66 -3.06 5.82 -6.50
C LEU A 66 -1.71 6.15 -7.15
N VAL A 67 -0.81 6.76 -6.39
CA VAL A 67 0.52 7.20 -6.87
C VAL A 67 1.64 6.27 -6.41
N TRP A 68 1.42 5.51 -5.34
CA TRP A 68 2.34 4.50 -4.85
C TRP A 68 1.59 3.46 -4.01
N ARG A 69 2.05 2.21 -4.09
CA ARG A 69 1.56 1.09 -3.27
C ARG A 69 2.71 0.23 -2.83
N SER A 70 2.74 -0.11 -1.55
CA SER A 70 3.57 -1.18 -1.00
C SER A 70 2.71 -2.29 -0.43
N ALA A 71 3.23 -3.53 -0.43
CA ALA A 71 2.61 -4.69 0.17
C ALA A 71 3.62 -5.45 1.03
N TYR A 72 3.23 -5.85 2.23
CA TYR A 72 4.12 -6.49 3.21
C TYR A 72 3.38 -7.58 4.00
N PRO A 73 3.88 -8.82 4.08
CA PRO A 73 3.27 -9.88 4.88
C PRO A 73 3.49 -9.63 6.38
N LEU A 74 2.42 -9.49 7.17
CA LEU A 74 2.53 -9.23 8.62
C LEU A 74 2.84 -10.49 9.44
N ASN A 75 2.75 -11.69 8.87
CA ASN A 75 2.90 -12.96 9.59
C ASN A 75 2.05 -12.99 10.88
N ILE A 76 0.75 -12.71 10.73
CA ILE A 76 -0.22 -12.70 11.84
C ILE A 76 -0.38 -14.13 12.38
N ASP A 77 -0.21 -14.29 13.68
CA ASP A 77 -0.48 -15.53 14.41
C ASP A 77 -1.90 -15.49 14.99
N VAL A 78 -2.54 -16.64 15.11
CA VAL A 78 -3.87 -16.77 15.74
C VAL A 78 -3.84 -16.34 17.22
N LYS A 79 -2.66 -16.40 17.86
CA LYS A 79 -2.45 -16.01 19.25
C LYS A 79 -2.15 -14.52 19.43
N ASP A 80 -1.90 -13.79 18.35
CA ASP A 80 -1.61 -12.36 18.44
C ASP A 80 -2.82 -11.62 19.05
N ASN A 81 -2.56 -10.84 20.09
CA ASN A 81 -3.54 -9.91 20.64
C ASN A 81 -3.52 -8.57 19.88
N SER A 82 -4.41 -7.64 20.26
CA SER A 82 -4.53 -6.34 19.59
C SER A 82 -3.27 -5.47 19.69
N ALA A 83 -2.51 -5.57 20.78
CA ALA A 83 -1.27 -4.82 20.97
C ALA A 83 -0.15 -5.37 20.07
N GLU A 84 0.01 -6.70 20.05
CA GLU A 84 1.00 -7.38 19.20
C GLU A 84 0.72 -7.14 17.71
N LEU A 85 -0.55 -7.23 17.30
CA LEU A 85 -0.94 -6.93 15.92
C LEU A 85 -0.67 -5.47 15.55
N ASN A 86 -0.97 -4.53 16.44
CA ASN A 86 -0.68 -3.12 16.20
C ASN A 86 0.83 -2.85 16.08
N GLU A 87 1.65 -3.51 16.91
CA GLU A 87 3.11 -3.40 16.82
C GLU A 87 3.62 -3.94 15.47
N LYS A 88 3.13 -5.11 15.03
CA LYS A 88 3.46 -5.66 13.70
C LYS A 88 3.09 -4.70 12.57
N ILE A 89 1.92 -4.05 12.65
CA ILE A 89 1.49 -3.04 11.67
C ILE A 89 2.46 -1.85 11.68
N GLN A 90 2.81 -1.30 12.84
CA GLN A 90 3.72 -0.16 12.93
C GLN A 90 5.11 -0.48 12.38
N GLN A 91 5.65 -1.66 12.71
CA GLN A 91 6.93 -2.14 12.17
C GLN A 91 6.86 -2.31 10.65
N ALA A 92 5.79 -2.93 10.13
CA ALA A 92 5.59 -3.09 8.70
C ALA A 92 5.49 -1.74 7.98
N VAL A 93 4.74 -0.78 8.53
CA VAL A 93 4.64 0.58 7.98
C VAL A 93 6.03 1.23 7.92
N SER A 94 6.83 1.12 8.98
CA SER A 94 8.21 1.63 8.98
C SER A 94 9.06 1.02 7.87
N VAL A 95 8.99 -0.30 7.68
CA VAL A 95 9.69 -1.02 6.60
C VAL A 95 9.19 -0.59 5.23
N MET A 96 7.88 -0.51 5.03
CA MET A 96 7.25 -0.10 3.76
C MET A 96 7.68 1.30 3.34
N TRP A 97 7.81 2.23 4.29
CA TRP A 97 8.28 3.59 4.00
C TRP A 97 9.71 3.64 3.49
N THR A 98 10.59 2.71 3.89
CA THR A 98 11.95 2.62 3.32
C THR A 98 11.96 2.25 1.84
N MET A 99 10.88 1.63 1.34
CA MET A 99 10.68 1.30 -0.07
C MET A 99 10.07 2.45 -0.86
N TYR A 100 9.62 3.52 -0.18
CA TYR A 100 9.10 4.68 -0.87
C TYR A 100 10.22 5.34 -1.68
N PRO A 101 9.99 5.61 -2.97
CA PRO A 101 10.93 6.31 -3.83
C PRO A 101 11.51 7.58 -3.23
N GLN A 102 12.78 7.54 -2.81
CA GLN A 102 13.50 8.78 -2.52
C GLN A 102 13.93 9.39 -3.85
N SER A 103 13.57 10.64 -4.10
CA SER A 103 14.04 11.35 -5.29
C SER A 103 15.57 11.24 -5.34
N LYS A 104 16.12 10.51 -6.31
CA LYS A 104 17.50 10.80 -6.72
C LYS A 104 17.47 12.25 -7.19
N SER A 105 18.19 13.12 -6.50
CA SER A 105 18.47 14.46 -7.02
C SER A 105 18.87 14.31 -8.48
N LEU A 106 18.14 14.97 -9.38
CA LEU A 106 18.56 15.11 -10.78
C LEU A 106 20.02 15.61 -10.76
N PRO A 107 20.97 14.94 -11.45
CA PRO A 107 22.30 15.50 -11.58
C PRO A 107 22.17 16.87 -12.27
N ASN A 108 22.79 17.87 -11.64
CA ASN A 108 22.89 19.25 -12.12
C ASN A 108 23.42 19.32 -13.56
#